data_AF-X0YMZ2-F1
#
_entry.id   AF-X0YMZ2-F1
#
_cell.length_a   1.000
_cell.length_b   1.000
_cell.length_c   1.000
_cell.angle_alpha   90.00
_cell.angle_beta   90.00
_cell.angle_gamma   90.00
#
_symmetry.space_group_name_H-M   'P 1'
#
loop_
_entity.id
_entity.type
_entity.pdbx_description
1 polymer ?
#
loop_
_entity_poly.entity_id
_entity_poly.type
_entity_poly.pdbx_seq_one_letter_code
_entity_poly.pdbx_strand_id
1 'polypeptide(L)'
;YWLFWSCYNLDVNKNNFIQLFNKDLDSEFWWEIKVGKLLGIIENNGDGYKLTDKGAYLFHLVEQKYTNQYIDKTWRMARKTPWPKKIVLY
;
A
#
# COMPACT_ATOMS: atom_id res chain seq x y z
N TYR A 1 -1.61 0.09 -6.84
CA TYR A 1 -0.19 0.49 -6.72
C TYR A 1 -0.01 1.90 -6.17
N TRP A 2 -0.73 2.92 -6.67
CA TRP A 2 -0.59 4.30 -6.16
C TRP A 2 -0.83 4.44 -4.66
N LEU A 3 -1.95 3.91 -4.13
CA LEU A 3 -2.28 4.01 -2.70
C LEU A 3 -1.19 3.39 -1.80
N PHE A 4 -0.58 2.29 -2.24
CA PHE A 4 0.53 1.66 -1.52
C PHE A 4 1.74 2.59 -1.39
N TRP A 5 2.13 3.24 -2.49
CA TRP A 5 3.24 4.20 -2.50
C TRP A 5 2.92 5.48 -1.75
N SER A 6 1.67 5.96 -1.79
CA SER A 6 1.23 7.09 -0.97
C SER A 6 1.29 6.76 0.52
N CYS A 7 0.87 5.55 0.91
CA CYS A 7 1.03 5.06 2.29
C CYS A 7 2.50 4.91 2.69
N TYR A 8 3.38 4.45 1.78
CA TYR A 8 4.83 4.38 2.03
C TYR A 8 5.43 5.77 2.33
N ASN A 9 4.97 6.80 1.62
CA ASN A 9 5.37 8.19 1.88
C ASN A 9 4.66 8.82 3.08
N LEU A 10 3.81 8.07 3.79
CA LEU A 10 2.96 8.51 4.90
C LEU A 10 2.00 9.66 4.55
N ASP A 11 1.87 10.01 3.27
CA ASP A 11 1.07 11.12 2.77
C ASP A 11 0.20 10.65 1.60
N VAL A 12 -1.11 10.78 1.77
CA VAL A 12 -2.14 10.48 0.78
C VAL A 12 -2.84 11.78 0.41
N ASN A 13 -2.23 12.54 -0.49
CA ASN A 13 -2.78 13.79 -1.00
C ASN A 13 -3.90 13.54 -2.04
N LYS A 14 -5.09 14.11 -1.81
CA LYS A 14 -6.26 13.95 -2.70
C LYS A 14 -6.06 14.67 -4.03
N ASN A 15 -5.45 15.86 -4.01
CA ASN A 15 -5.22 16.65 -5.21
C ASN A 15 -4.26 15.93 -6.17
N ASN A 16 -3.23 15.28 -5.64
CA ASN A 16 -2.31 14.45 -6.44
C ASN A 16 -3.05 13.27 -7.10
N PHE A 17 -3.97 12.63 -6.36
CA PHE A 17 -4.79 11.55 -6.91
C PHE A 17 -5.69 12.04 -8.05
N ILE A 18 -6.35 13.18 -7.86
CA ILE A 18 -7.19 13.81 -8.89
C ILE A 18 -6.35 14.16 -10.12
N GLN A 19 -5.14 14.71 -9.97
CA GLN A 19 -4.28 15.03 -11.12
C GLN A 19 -3.85 13.80 -11.91
N LEU A 20 -3.59 12.67 -11.24
CA LEU A 20 -3.10 11.45 -11.88
C LEU A 20 -4.22 10.61 -12.51
N PHE A 21 -5.38 10.56 -11.88
CA PHE A 21 -6.47 9.65 -12.27
C PHE A 21 -7.74 10.37 -12.74
N ASN A 22 -7.80 11.69 -12.60
CA ASN A 22 -8.99 12.53 -12.86
C ASN A 22 -10.25 12.00 -12.15
N LYS A 23 -10.05 11.47 -10.94
CA LYS A 23 -11.08 10.85 -10.10
C LYS A 23 -10.91 11.29 -8.66
N ASP A 24 -12.01 11.27 -7.92
CA ASP A 24 -12.01 11.59 -6.51
C ASP A 24 -11.61 10.38 -5.65
N LEU A 25 -10.62 10.58 -4.78
CA LEU A 25 -10.09 9.53 -3.91
C LEU A 25 -11.15 9.04 -2.92
N ASP A 26 -11.93 9.95 -2.34
CA ASP A 26 -12.97 9.58 -1.40
C ASP A 26 -14.09 8.82 -2.11
N SER A 27 -14.45 9.18 -3.35
CA SER A 27 -15.48 8.45 -4.08
C SER A 27 -15.06 7.02 -4.41
N GLU A 28 -13.82 6.81 -4.88
CA GLU A 28 -13.35 5.48 -5.30
C GLU A 28 -12.99 4.59 -4.12
N PHE A 29 -12.46 5.16 -3.03
CA PHE A 29 -11.92 4.44 -1.87
C PHE A 29 -12.65 4.78 -0.57
N TRP A 30 -13.92 5.18 -0.64
CA TRP A 30 -14.69 5.62 0.53
C TRP A 30 -14.70 4.59 1.65
N TRP A 31 -14.74 3.29 1.30
CA TRP A 31 -14.85 2.22 2.29
C TRP A 31 -13.50 1.95 2.96
N GLU A 32 -12.40 1.91 2.20
CA GLU A 32 -11.03 1.75 2.73
C GLU A 32 -10.69 2.93 3.64
N ILE A 33 -11.00 4.15 3.21
CA ILE A 33 -10.74 5.37 3.98
C ILE A 33 -11.56 5.35 5.26
N LYS A 34 -12.82 4.93 5.21
CA LYS A 34 -13.69 4.86 6.39
C LYS A 34 -13.18 3.83 7.40
N VAL A 35 -12.80 2.64 6.93
CA VAL A 35 -12.21 1.58 7.78
C VAL A 35 -10.88 2.04 8.36
N GLY A 36 -10.02 2.66 7.54
CA GLY A 36 -8.73 3.18 7.97
C GLY A 36 -8.86 4.26 9.06
N LYS A 37 -9.83 5.17 8.93
CA LYS A 37 -10.15 6.16 9.97
C LYS A 37 -10.69 5.51 11.24
N LEU A 38 -11.62 4.56 11.10
CA LEU A 38 -12.24 3.88 12.24
C LEU A 38 -11.20 3.09 13.06
N LEU A 39 -10.25 2.44 12.38
CA LEU A 39 -9.15 1.72 13.00
C LEU A 39 -8.02 2.64 13.49
N GLY A 40 -8.10 3.94 13.23
CA GLY A 40 -7.07 4.92 13.57
C GLY A 40 -5.75 4.71 12.83
N ILE A 41 -5.79 4.13 11.64
CA ILE A 41 -4.63 3.89 10.75
C ILE A 41 -4.30 5.18 9.98
N ILE A 42 -5.33 5.92 9.56
CA ILE A 42 -5.18 7.18 8.82
C ILE A 42 -5.94 8.31 9.52
N GLU A 43 -5.37 9.50 9.45
CA GLU A 43 -5.94 10.75 9.96
C GLU A 43 -6.10 11.77 8.82
N ASN A 44 -7.01 12.73 9.00
CA ASN A 44 -7.22 13.79 8.01
C ASN A 44 -6.13 14.85 8.16
N ASN A 45 -5.46 15.18 7.06
CA ASN A 45 -4.42 16.20 7.01
C ASN A 45 -4.79 17.22 5.93
N GLY A 46 -5.72 18.13 6.25
CA GLY A 46 -6.15 19.26 5.41
C GLY A 46 -6.49 18.91 3.95
N ASP A 47 -5.45 18.79 3.13
CA ASP A 47 -5.45 18.43 1.72
C ASP A 47 -5.57 16.93 1.42
N GLY A 48 -5.62 16.07 2.44
CA GLY A 48 -5.71 14.62 2.24
C GLY A 48 -5.71 13.79 3.52
N TYR A 49 -5.00 12.66 3.49
CA TYR A 49 -4.86 11.75 4.61
C TYR A 49 -3.40 11.50 4.94
N LYS A 50 -3.09 11.35 6.22
CA LYS A 50 -1.77 10.96 6.71
C LYS A 50 -1.89 9.64 7.46
N LEU A 51 -0.87 8.80 7.40
CA LEU A 51 -0.81 7.61 8.26
C LEU A 51 -0.44 8.02 9.69
N THR A 52 -1.17 7.49 10.67
CA THR A 52 -0.81 7.61 12.08
C THR A 52 0.39 6.71 12.39
N ASP A 53 1.03 6.86 13.55
CA ASP A 53 2.12 5.96 13.97
C ASP A 53 1.69 4.48 13.99
N LYS A 54 0.42 4.21 14.36
CA LYS A 54 -0.16 2.86 14.30
C LYS A 54 -0.33 2.38 12.86
N GLY A 55 -0.78 3.27 11.97
CA GLY A 55 -0.91 2.97 10.55
C GLY A 55 0.44 2.67 9.89
N ALA A 56 1.46 3.49 10.19
CA ALA A 56 2.83 3.28 9.72
C ALA A 56 3.39 1.94 10.22
N TYR A 57 3.18 1.60 11.50
CA TYR A 57 3.58 0.31 12.06
C TYR A 57 2.90 -0.87 11.36
N LEU A 58 1.59 -0.79 11.14
CA LEU A 58 0.84 -1.82 10.41
C LEU A 58 1.32 -1.94 8.96
N PHE A 59 1.60 -0.81 8.32
CA PHE A 59 2.11 -0.75 6.96
C PHE A 59 3.48 -1.42 6.85
N HIS A 60 4.41 -1.17 7.77
CA HIS A 60 5.70 -1.87 7.84
C HIS A 60 5.53 -3.37 8.01
N LEU A 61 4.54 -3.82 8.79
CA LEU A 61 4.29 -5.25 9.00
C LEU A 61 3.78 -5.93 7.71
N VAL A 62 2.93 -5.23 6.95
CA VAL A 62 2.47 -5.67 5.63
C VAL A 62 3.64 -5.66 4.64
N GLU A 63 4.44 -4.59 4.60
CA GLU A 63 5.62 -4.46 3.73
C GLU A 63 6.63 -5.58 3.97
N GLN A 64 6.90 -5.93 5.22
CA GLN A 64 7.81 -7.02 5.59
C GLN A 64 7.31 -8.37 5.07
N LYS A 65 5.99 -8.63 5.18
CA LYS A 65 5.39 -9.85 4.64
C LYS A 65 5.42 -9.86 3.11
N TYR A 66 5.11 -8.73 2.48
CA TYR A 66 5.13 -8.58 1.03
C TYR A 66 6.54 -8.79 0.48
N THR A 67 7.56 -8.20 1.10
CA THR A 67 8.97 -8.36 0.74
C THR A 67 9.43 -9.81 0.86
N ASN A 68 9.11 -10.47 1.98
CA ASN A 68 9.47 -11.88 2.19
C ASN A 68 8.79 -12.82 1.19
N GLN A 69 7.52 -12.60 0.88
CA GLN A 69 6.80 -13.48 -0.03
C GLN A 69 7.14 -13.24 -1.50
N TYR A 70 7.30 -11.99 -1.91
CA TYR A 70 7.48 -11.64 -3.32
C TYR A 70 8.95 -11.67 -3.74
N ILE A 71 9.86 -11.15 -2.92
CA ILE A 71 11.28 -11.05 -3.29
C ILE A 71 11.99 -12.34 -2.93
N ASP A 72 11.99 -12.76 -1.66
CA ASP A 72 12.81 -13.91 -1.25
C ASP A 72 12.38 -15.20 -1.97
N LYS A 73 11.08 -15.46 -2.11
CA LYS A 73 10.59 -16.66 -2.81
C LYS A 73 10.93 -16.66 -4.30
N THR A 74 10.74 -15.54 -4.98
CA THR A 74 11.08 -15.39 -6.40
C THR A 74 12.58 -15.53 -6.62
N TRP A 75 13.40 -14.89 -5.79
CA TRP A 75 14.86 -14.98 -5.86
C TRP A 75 15.37 -16.39 -5.53
N ARG A 76 14.80 -17.06 -4.54
CA ARG A 76 15.18 -18.44 -4.17
C ARG A 76 14.80 -19.43 -5.25
N MET A 77 13.65 -19.25 -5.90
CA MET A 77 13.23 -20.09 -7.03
C MET A 77 14.07 -19.83 -8.27
N ALA A 78 14.32 -18.56 -8.63
CA ALA A 78 15.17 -18.21 -9.77
C ALA A 78 16.63 -18.67 -9.60
N ARG A 79 17.15 -18.72 -8.35
CA ARG A 79 18.45 -19.33 -8.06
C ARG A 79 18.49 -20.85 -8.23
N LYS A 80 17.40 -21.55 -7.92
CA LYS A 80 17.31 -23.02 -8.05
C LYS A 80 16.94 -23.48 -9.46
N THR A 81 16.16 -22.69 -10.17
CA THR A 81 15.66 -23.02 -11.50
C THR A 81 15.73 -21.77 -12.36
N PRO A 82 16.61 -21.72 -13.36
CA PRO A 82 16.62 -20.63 -14.33
C PRO A 82 15.28 -20.61 -15.08
N TRP A 83 14.67 -19.43 -15.21
CA TRP A 83 13.42 -19.20 -15.96
C TRP A 83 12.25 -20.14 -15.59
N PRO A 84 11.77 -20.08 -14.33
CA PRO A 84 10.63 -20.89 -13.91
C PRO A 84 9.35 -20.48 -14.65
N LYS A 85 8.64 -21.45 -15.25
CA LYS A 85 7.39 -21.20 -16.01
C LYS A 85 6.25 -20.63 -15.16
N LYS A 86 6.25 -20.85 -13.84
CA LYS A 86 5.25 -20.32 -12.90
C LYS A 86 5.84 -20.18 -11.50
N ILE A 87 5.48 -19.09 -10.81
CA ILE A 87 5.81 -18.85 -9.40
C ILE A 87 4.48 -18.78 -8.64
N VAL A 88 4.24 -19.75 -7.75
CA VAL A 88 3.04 -19.76 -6.91
C VAL A 88 3.35 -19.00 -5.63
N LEU A 89 2.65 -17.89 -5.41
CA LEU A 89 2.67 -17.14 -4.14
C LEU A 89 1.54 -17.70 -3.26
N TYR A 90 1.77 -17.80 -1.94
CA TYR A 90 0.79 -18.28 -0.95
C TYR A 90 0.55 -17.20 0.11
#